data_AF-A0A1I2IP97-F1
#
_entry.id   AF-A0A1I2IP97-F1
#
_cell.length_a   1.000
_cell.length_b   1.000
_cell.length_c   1.000
_cell.angle_alpha   90.00
_cell.angle_beta   90.00
_cell.angle_gamma   90.00
#
_symmetry.space_group_name_H-M   'P 1'
#
loop_
_entity.id
_entity.type
_entity.pdbx_description
1 polymer ?
#
loop_
_entity_poly.entity_id
_entity_poly.type
_entity_poly.pdbx_seq_one_letter_code
_entity_poly.pdbx_strand_id
1 'polypeptide(L)'
;MAGTGNKFNVSQQFEIVPHQKGKAYPISVNEWVFIKSKIKGINIEINNFYWIGFLLLGACASCLITIIVTDFKNDYNAKYITWSFFSVSLLTGLLCLYFAKDKHKQEEIKPDEIISQMELIESRFETGEG
;
A
#
# COMPACT_ATOMS: atom_id res chain seq x y z
N MET A 1 49.75 44.47 -6.64
CA MET A 1 48.94 43.28 -6.99
C MET A 1 48.26 42.80 -5.73
N ALA A 2 46.99 43.12 -5.56
CA ALA A 2 46.21 42.79 -4.38
C ALA A 2 45.83 41.30 -4.42
N GLY A 3 46.31 40.52 -3.45
CA GLY A 3 45.90 39.13 -3.25
C GLY A 3 44.56 39.09 -2.53
N THR A 4 43.48 38.93 -3.27
CA THR A 4 42.14 38.76 -2.71
C THR A 4 42.00 37.34 -2.17
N GLY A 5 42.25 37.17 -0.86
CA GLY A 5 41.94 35.94 -0.15
C GLY A 5 40.43 35.73 -0.10
N ASN A 6 39.90 34.89 -0.99
CA ASN A 6 38.51 34.43 -0.93
C ASN A 6 38.28 33.72 0.41
N LYS A 7 37.56 34.38 1.32
CA LYS A 7 37.00 33.74 2.51
C LYS A 7 35.82 32.87 2.07
N PHE A 8 36.10 31.61 1.77
CA PHE A 8 35.06 30.60 1.60
C PHE A 8 34.39 30.35 2.97
N ASN A 9 33.18 30.87 3.13
CA ASN A 9 32.32 30.58 4.27
C ASN A 9 31.48 29.35 3.91
N VAL A 10 31.93 28.17 4.34
CA VAL A 10 31.19 26.92 4.21
C VAL A 10 30.10 26.93 5.29
N SER A 11 28.87 27.26 4.91
CA SER A 11 27.70 27.11 5.77
C SER A 11 27.39 25.62 5.94
N GLN A 12 28.04 24.97 6.92
CA GLN A 12 27.61 23.69 7.44
C GLN A 12 26.34 23.89 8.28
N GLN A 13 25.24 24.20 7.62
CA GLN A 13 23.91 24.10 8.20
C GLN A 13 23.41 22.69 7.98
N PHE A 14 24.02 21.73 8.68
CA PHE A 14 23.31 20.51 9.03
C PHE A 14 22.30 20.94 10.09
N GLU A 15 21.15 21.42 9.64
CA GLU A 15 19.97 21.59 10.47
C GLU A 15 19.53 20.18 10.86
N ILE A 16 20.15 19.65 11.92
CA ILE A 16 19.65 18.48 12.62
C ILE A 16 18.32 18.95 13.19
N VAL A 17 17.24 18.69 12.45
CA VAL A 17 15.88 18.95 12.91
C VAL A 17 15.77 18.27 14.27
N PRO A 18 15.69 19.02 15.39
CA PRO A 18 15.59 18.39 16.69
C PRO A 18 14.30 17.59 16.70
N HIS A 19 14.38 16.31 17.07
CA HIS A 19 13.20 15.46 17.25
C HIS A 19 12.17 16.24 18.07
N GLN A 20 10.98 16.45 17.51
CA GLN A 20 9.90 17.12 18.23
C GLN A 20 9.62 16.28 19.48
N LYS A 21 9.97 16.82 20.65
CA LYS A 21 9.67 16.20 21.94
C LYS A 21 8.16 16.29 22.15
N GLY A 22 7.43 15.30 21.64
CA GLY A 22 6.06 15.04 22.03
C GLY A 22 5.99 14.73 23.53
N LYS A 23 4.84 15.00 24.15
CA LYS A 23 4.58 14.57 25.54
C LYS A 23 4.64 13.05 25.59
N ALA A 24 5.70 12.49 26.16
CA ALA A 24 5.78 11.06 26.44
C ALA A 24 5.00 10.78 27.74
N TYR A 25 3.95 9.98 27.64
CA TYR A 25 3.28 9.46 28.82
C TYR A 25 3.99 8.17 29.26
N PRO A 26 4.27 8.01 30.57
CA PRO A 26 4.76 6.74 31.08
C PRO A 26 3.67 5.69 30.90
N ILE A 27 3.99 4.60 30.20
CA ILE A 27 3.10 3.45 29.97
C ILE A 27 3.64 2.30 30.81
N SER A 28 2.76 1.53 31.46
CA SER A 28 3.19 0.34 32.19
C SER A 28 3.64 -0.77 31.23
N VAL A 29 4.61 -1.59 31.64
CA VAL A 29 5.10 -2.73 30.83
C VAL A 29 3.95 -3.66 30.41
N ASN A 30 2.98 -3.88 31.32
CA ASN A 30 1.81 -4.70 31.03
C ASN A 30 0.90 -4.10 29.94
N GLU A 31 0.66 -2.79 29.97
CA GLU A 31 -0.11 -2.09 28.93
C GLU A 31 0.63 -2.11 27.58
N TRP A 32 1.95 -1.96 27.60
CA TRP A 32 2.78 -2.03 26.40
C TRP A 32 2.70 -3.41 25.73
N VAL A 33 2.88 -4.49 26.50
CA VAL A 33 2.74 -5.88 26.02
C VAL A 33 1.33 -6.15 25.51
N PHE A 34 0.31 -5.63 26.19
CA PHE A 34 -1.08 -5.76 25.76
C PHE A 34 -1.34 -5.10 24.40
N ILE A 35 -0.86 -3.88 24.19
CA ILE A 35 -0.97 -3.16 22.91
C ILE A 35 -0.23 -3.93 21.80
N LYS A 36 1.00 -4.37 22.06
CA LYS A 36 1.80 -5.18 21.12
C LYS A 36 1.05 -6.46 20.72
N SER A 37 0.40 -7.14 21.68
CA SER A 37 -0.39 -8.34 21.41
C SER A 37 -1.62 -8.08 20.53
N LYS A 38 -2.32 -6.95 20.76
CA LYS A 38 -3.47 -6.56 19.95
C LYS A 38 -3.09 -6.24 18.51
N ILE A 39 -1.98 -5.52 18.32
CA ILE A 39 -1.46 -5.18 16.99
C ILE A 39 -1.02 -6.46 16.27
N LYS A 40 -0.38 -7.40 16.97
CA LYS A 40 0.02 -8.70 16.41
C LYS A 40 -1.17 -9.58 15.97
N GLY A 41 -2.32 -9.39 16.60
CA GLY A 41 -3.56 -10.07 16.21
C GLY A 41 -4.22 -9.51 14.94
N ILE A 42 -3.76 -8.38 14.42
CA ILE A 42 -4.28 -7.78 13.19
C ILE A 42 -3.71 -8.56 12.00
N ASN A 43 -4.40 -9.62 11.60
CA ASN A 43 -4.10 -10.32 10.35
C ASN A 43 -4.77 -9.58 9.19
N ILE A 44 -3.97 -8.91 8.37
CA ILE A 44 -4.44 -8.36 7.10
C ILE A 44 -4.33 -9.48 6.07
N GLU A 45 -5.43 -10.21 5.85
CA GLU A 45 -5.48 -11.19 4.75
C GLU A 45 -5.22 -10.46 3.43
N ILE A 46 -4.09 -10.78 2.80
CA ILE A 46 -3.73 -10.33 1.45
C ILE A 46 -4.73 -10.99 0.50
N ASN A 47 -5.76 -10.24 0.16
CA ASN A 47 -6.81 -10.74 -0.70
C ASN A 47 -6.43 -10.39 -2.15
N ASN A 48 -6.21 -11.41 -2.98
CA ASN A 48 -5.70 -11.30 -4.37
C ASN A 48 -6.66 -10.61 -5.37
N PHE A 49 -7.59 -9.78 -4.89
CA PHE A 49 -8.57 -9.07 -5.71
C PHE A 49 -7.93 -8.22 -6.81
N TYR A 50 -6.73 -7.70 -6.58
CA TYR A 50 -5.98 -6.97 -7.60
C TYR A 50 -5.66 -7.86 -8.81
N TRP A 51 -5.10 -9.04 -8.58
CA TRP A 51 -4.75 -10.00 -9.64
C TRP A 51 -5.98 -10.53 -10.36
N ILE A 52 -7.03 -10.92 -9.61
CA ILE A 52 -8.30 -11.36 -10.19
C ILE A 52 -8.94 -10.24 -11.03
N GLY A 53 -8.97 -9.01 -10.51
CA GLY A 53 -9.53 -7.86 -11.21
C GLY A 53 -8.79 -7.54 -12.51
N PHE A 54 -7.46 -7.62 -12.50
CA PHE A 54 -6.65 -7.40 -13.70
C PHE A 54 -6.84 -8.50 -14.76
N LEU A 55 -6.97 -9.76 -14.33
CA LEU A 55 -7.26 -10.89 -15.20
C LEU A 55 -8.63 -10.75 -15.87
N LEU A 56 -9.66 -10.38 -15.09
CA LEU A 56 -11.01 -10.11 -15.57
C LEU A 56 -11.05 -8.94 -16.57
N LEU A 57 -10.31 -7.86 -16.30
CA LEU A 57 -10.18 -6.74 -17.25
C LEU A 57 -9.43 -7.14 -18.53
N GLY A 58 -8.39 -7.97 -18.42
CA GLY A 58 -7.70 -8.53 -19.58
C GLY A 58 -8.63 -9.36 -20.46
N ALA A 59 -9.42 -10.26 -19.85
CA ALA A 59 -10.44 -11.05 -20.55
C ALA A 59 -11.51 -10.15 -21.19
N CYS A 60 -11.95 -9.10 -20.50
CA CYS A 60 -12.88 -8.11 -21.02
C CYS A 60 -12.34 -7.39 -22.27
N ALA A 61 -11.06 -6.99 -22.26
CA ALA A 61 -10.41 -6.37 -23.41
C ALA A 61 -10.30 -7.33 -24.59
N SER A 62 -9.97 -8.61 -24.35
CA SER A 62 -9.97 -9.63 -25.40
C SER A 62 -11.34 -9.82 -26.03
N CYS A 63 -12.41 -9.91 -25.21
CA CYS A 63 -13.78 -10.00 -25.71
C CYS A 63 -14.19 -8.77 -26.54
N LEU A 64 -13.77 -7.56 -26.15
CA LEU A 64 -14.04 -6.34 -26.92
C LEU A 64 -13.44 -6.41 -28.32
N ILE A 65 -12.17 -6.84 -28.42
CA ILE A 65 -11.48 -7.00 -29.69
C ILE A 65 -12.21 -8.03 -30.56
N THR A 66 -12.62 -9.16 -29.98
CA THR A 66 -13.39 -10.19 -30.70
C THR A 66 -14.70 -9.64 -31.24
N ILE A 67 -15.42 -8.80 -30.48
CA ILE A 67 -16.68 -8.18 -30.92
C ILE A 67 -16.46 -7.23 -32.10
N ILE A 68 -15.35 -6.47 -32.10
CA ILE A 68 -15.04 -5.49 -33.15
C ILE A 68 -14.55 -6.18 -34.44
N VAL A 69 -13.71 -7.20 -34.30
CA VAL A 69 -13.07 -7.88 -35.45
C VAL A 69 -13.99 -8.90 -36.11
N THR A 70 -14.89 -9.52 -35.34
CA THR A 70 -15.75 -10.59 -35.85
C THR A 70 -17.07 -10.03 -36.35
N ASP A 71 -17.37 -10.22 -37.64
CA ASP A 71 -18.66 -9.85 -38.22
C ASP A 71 -19.69 -10.98 -37.98
N PHE A 72 -20.56 -10.79 -36.98
CA PHE A 72 -21.62 -11.74 -36.58
C PHE A 72 -22.83 -11.70 -37.52
N LYS A 73 -22.61 -11.78 -38.83
CA LYS A 73 -23.63 -11.52 -39.85
C LYS A 73 -24.78 -12.53 -39.88
N ASN A 74 -24.56 -13.76 -39.42
CA ASN A 74 -25.57 -14.83 -39.43
C ASN A 74 -25.77 -15.54 -38.08
N ASP A 75 -25.04 -15.13 -37.03
CA ASP A 75 -25.05 -15.83 -35.74
C ASP A 75 -25.35 -14.88 -34.59
N TYR A 76 -26.63 -14.52 -34.48
CA TYR A 76 -27.13 -13.60 -33.47
C TYR A 76 -26.92 -14.13 -32.04
N ASN A 77 -27.02 -15.44 -31.84
CA ASN A 77 -26.83 -16.06 -30.52
C ASN A 77 -25.40 -15.87 -30.00
N ALA A 78 -24.40 -16.11 -30.85
CA ALA A 78 -23.00 -15.89 -30.49
C ALA A 78 -22.71 -14.41 -30.14
N LYS A 79 -23.34 -13.47 -30.86
CA LYS A 79 -23.22 -12.03 -30.57
C LYS A 79 -23.74 -11.67 -29.18
N TYR A 80 -24.94 -12.13 -28.81
CA TYR A 80 -25.53 -11.84 -27.50
C TYR A 80 -24.76 -12.48 -26.34
N ILE A 81 -24.27 -13.71 -26.53
CA ILE A 81 -23.44 -14.41 -25.55
C ILE A 81 -22.14 -13.64 -25.31
N THR A 82 -21.45 -13.21 -26.38
CA THR A 82 -20.19 -12.48 -26.26
C THR A 82 -20.37 -11.12 -25.58
N TRP A 83 -21.46 -10.41 -25.88
CA TRP A 83 -21.83 -9.17 -25.18
C TRP A 83 -22.13 -9.39 -23.70
N SER A 84 -22.81 -10.50 -23.37
CA SER A 84 -23.12 -10.84 -21.98
C SER A 84 -21.85 -11.13 -21.18
N PHE A 85 -20.91 -11.91 -21.74
CA PHE A 85 -19.61 -12.18 -21.11
C PHE A 85 -18.80 -10.90 -20.91
N PHE A 86 -18.81 -10.01 -21.90
CA PHE A 86 -18.14 -8.71 -21.80
C PHE A 86 -18.72 -7.88 -20.65
N SER A 87 -20.04 -7.71 -20.59
CA SER A 87 -20.70 -6.91 -19.55
C SER A 87 -20.49 -7.47 -18.14
N VAL A 88 -20.61 -8.79 -17.98
CA VAL A 88 -20.38 -9.43 -16.67
C VAL A 88 -18.93 -9.26 -16.24
N SER A 89 -17.98 -9.56 -17.12
CA SER A 89 -16.54 -9.47 -16.82
C SER A 89 -16.12 -8.04 -16.49
N LEU A 90 -16.66 -7.04 -17.20
CA LEU A 90 -16.44 -5.62 -16.95
C LEU A 90 -16.92 -5.22 -15.56
N LEU A 91 -18.16 -5.58 -15.20
CA LEU A 91 -18.75 -5.24 -13.90
C LEU A 91 -17.96 -5.88 -12.76
N THR A 92 -17.66 -7.18 -12.85
CA THR A 92 -16.86 -7.86 -11.83
C THR A 92 -15.43 -7.33 -11.75
N GLY A 93 -14.79 -7.03 -12.88
CA GLY A 93 -13.44 -6.46 -12.91
C GLY A 93 -13.38 -5.08 -12.25
N LEU A 94 -14.35 -4.21 -12.53
CA LEU A 94 -14.48 -2.89 -11.89
C LEU A 94 -14.74 -2.99 -10.38
N LEU A 95 -15.62 -3.90 -9.95
CA LEU A 95 -15.88 -4.16 -8.53
C LEU A 95 -14.62 -4.65 -7.80
N CYS A 96 -13.86 -5.58 -8.40
CA CYS A 96 -12.60 -6.06 -7.84
C CYS A 96 -11.57 -4.93 -7.70
N LEU A 97 -11.44 -4.05 -8.71
CA LEU A 97 -10.54 -2.89 -8.61
C LEU A 97 -11.01 -1.88 -7.56
N TYR A 98 -12.32 -1.66 -7.42
CA TYR A 98 -12.86 -0.76 -6.40
C TYR A 98 -12.49 -1.25 -5.00
N PHE A 99 -12.70 -2.54 -4.70
CA PHE A 99 -12.30 -3.13 -3.42
C PHE A 99 -10.78 -3.16 -3.22
N ALA A 100 -10.00 -3.39 -4.28
CA ALA A 100 -8.55 -3.35 -4.21
C ALA A 100 -8.01 -1.96 -3.79
N LYS A 101 -8.64 -0.87 -4.25
CA LYS A 101 -8.25 0.49 -3.85
C LYS A 101 -8.53 0.77 -2.38
N ASP A 102 -9.65 0.29 -1.85
CA ASP A 102 -10.00 0.48 -0.44
C ASP A 102 -9.09 -0.36 0.48
N LYS A 103 -8.70 -1.55 0.03
CA LYS A 103 -7.79 -2.44 0.77
C LYS A 103 -6.34 -1.97 0.78
N HIS A 104 -5.85 -1.34 -0.29
CA HIS A 104 -4.51 -0.75 -0.30
C HIS A 104 -4.29 0.29 0.80
N LYS A 105 -5.34 1.04 1.17
CA LYS A 105 -5.28 1.97 2.31
C LYS A 105 -5.17 1.28 3.67
N GLN A 106 -5.71 0.06 3.80
CA GLN A 106 -5.64 -0.72 5.05
C GLN A 106 -4.28 -1.42 5.18
N GLU A 107 -3.66 -1.80 4.06
CA GLU A 107 -2.33 -2.43 4.00
C GLU A 107 -1.16 -1.46 4.19
N GLU A 108 -1.39 -0.15 4.00
CA GLU A 108 -0.34 0.88 4.15
C GLU A 108 0.18 0.98 5.60
N ILE A 109 -0.63 0.60 6.58
CA ILE A 109 -0.20 0.48 7.98
C ILE A 109 0.05 -0.99 8.28
N LYS A 110 1.27 -1.46 7.99
CA LYS A 110 1.66 -2.84 8.30
C LYS A 110 1.81 -3.01 9.81
N PRO A 111 0.96 -3.82 10.47
CA PRO A 111 1.06 -4.06 11.90
C PRO A 111 2.43 -4.61 12.30
N ASP A 112 3.04 -5.42 11.44
CA ASP A 112 4.40 -5.96 11.63
C ASP A 112 5.48 -4.88 11.67
N GLU A 113 5.34 -3.82 10.87
CA GLU A 113 6.31 -2.71 10.86
C GLU A 113 6.21 -1.91 12.17
N ILE A 114 4.99 -1.70 12.67
CA ILE A 114 4.77 -1.07 13.97
C ILE A 114 5.37 -1.93 15.09
N ILE A 115 5.18 -3.25 15.06
CA ILE A 115 5.76 -4.16 16.06
C ILE A 115 7.29 -4.13 16.02
N SER A 116 7.88 -4.13 14.82
CA SER A 116 9.34 -4.02 14.65
C SER A 116 9.88 -2.70 15.21
N GLN A 117 9.15 -1.59 15.00
CA GLN A 117 9.49 -0.31 15.63
C GLN A 117 9.36 -0.35 17.15
N MET A 118 8.32 -1.01 17.69
CA MET A 118 8.15 -1.20 19.14
C MET A 118 9.31 -2.01 19.76
N GLU A 119 9.78 -3.06 19.09
CA GLU A 119 10.94 -3.86 19.51
C GLU A 119 12.26 -3.09 19.44
N LEU A 120 12.41 -2.24 18.43
CA LEU A 120 13.57 -1.38 18.29
C LEU A 120 13.62 -0.31 19.40
N ILE A 121 12.46 0.17 19.87
CA ILE A 121 12.37 1.06 21.03
C ILE A 121 12.74 0.31 22.32
N GLU A 122 12.21 -0.90 22.52
CA GLU A 122 12.49 -1.76 23.68
C GLU A 122 13.99 -2.06 23.79
N SER A 123 14.63 -2.51 22.70
CA SER A 123 16.07 -2.78 22.67
C SER A 123 16.95 -1.55 22.97
N ARG A 124 16.51 -0.32 22.66
CA ARG A 124 17.23 0.91 23.02
C ARG A 124 17.18 1.20 24.52
N PHE A 125 16.10 0.80 25.20
CA PHE A 125 15.98 0.92 26.65
C PHE A 125 16.68 -0.23 27.39
N GLU A 126 16.80 -1.41 26.77
CA GLU A 126 17.57 -2.54 27.32
C GLU A 126 19.09 -2.36 27.13
N THR A 127 19.52 -1.74 26.02
CA THR A 127 20.95 -1.47 25.72
C THR A 127 21.42 -0.13 26.28
N GLY A 128 20.48 0.73 26.70
CA GLY A 128 20.75 2.00 27.37
C GLY A 128 20.97 1.80 28.87
N GLU A 129 22.25 1.73 29.24
CA GLU A 129 22.84 1.92 30.56
C GLU A 129 21.92 2.51 31.64
N GLY A 130 21.68 1.73 32.70
CA GLY A 130 21.40 2.27 34.03
C GLY A 130 22.66 2.80 34.71
#